data_AF-A0A4P7WSV3-F1
#
_entry.id   AF-A0A4P7WSV3-F1
#
_cell.length_a   1.000
_cell.length_b   1.000
_cell.length_c   1.000
_cell.angle_alpha   90.00
_cell.angle_beta   90.00
_cell.angle_gamma   90.00
#
_symmetry.space_group_name_H-M   'P 1'
#
loop_
_entity.id
_entity.type
_entity.pdbx_description
1 polymer ?
#
loop_
_entity_poly.entity_id
_entity_poly.type
_entity_poly.pdbx_seq_one_letter_code
_entity_poly.pdbx_strand_id
1 'polypeptide(L)'
;MTTSKTNRTDTFKQQLSKFKKLLIGAKLAKLSSIVLVTISLALAFKSRDNNLSVMLLLMGALAIIFFIDKFMSLKDIRQKSYTQMFLLASITKLKTYMSRRKKYEMYFIAFWMLTLIPFSATYFSSNVYGILGVVLYIAVVGFLGNLAYKKSDKEILELEMTMSKELENFI
;
A
#
# COMPACT_ATOMS: atom_id res chain seq x y z
N MET A 1 -6.04 -30.78 -33.98
CA MET A 1 -4.89 -29.97 -33.54
C MET A 1 -5.30 -28.50 -33.47
N THR A 2 -5.79 -28.03 -32.33
CA THR A 2 -6.21 -26.62 -32.12
C THR A 2 -6.00 -26.14 -30.67
N THR A 3 -5.57 -27.02 -29.77
CA THR A 3 -5.57 -26.79 -28.31
C THR A 3 -4.46 -25.87 -27.79
N SER A 4 -3.32 -25.76 -28.46
CA SER A 4 -2.18 -24.98 -27.94
C SER A 4 -2.36 -23.45 -28.05
N LYS A 5 -2.98 -22.96 -29.13
CA LYS A 5 -3.25 -21.52 -29.31
C LYS A 5 -4.37 -21.02 -28.37
N THR A 6 -5.39 -21.83 -28.12
CA THR A 6 -6.51 -21.49 -27.22
C THR A 6 -6.03 -21.43 -25.77
N ASN A 7 -5.32 -22.45 -25.29
CA ASN A 7 -4.74 -22.46 -23.94
C ASN A 7 -3.82 -21.25 -23.67
N ARG A 8 -3.04 -20.82 -24.66
CA ARG A 8 -2.11 -19.69 -24.54
C ARG A 8 -2.80 -18.33 -24.47
N THR A 9 -3.91 -18.19 -25.18
CA THR A 9 -4.73 -16.97 -25.14
C THR A 9 -5.44 -16.85 -23.79
N ASP A 10 -5.83 -17.98 -23.21
CA ASP A 10 -6.48 -18.05 -21.91
C ASP A 10 -5.51 -17.82 -20.74
N THR A 11 -4.27 -18.34 -20.80
CA THR A 11 -3.25 -18.05 -19.77
C THR A 11 -2.84 -16.58 -19.75
N PHE A 12 -2.62 -15.96 -20.91
CA PHE A 12 -2.31 -14.52 -20.99
C PHE A 12 -3.44 -13.64 -20.44
N LYS A 13 -4.71 -13.96 -20.77
CA LYS A 13 -5.88 -13.27 -20.21
C LYS A 13 -5.94 -13.40 -18.69
N GLN A 14 -5.63 -14.58 -18.15
CA GLN A 14 -5.62 -14.82 -16.70
C GLN A 14 -4.49 -14.04 -16.00
N GLN A 15 -3.29 -14.04 -16.55
CA GLN A 15 -2.15 -13.26 -16.05
C GLN A 15 -2.46 -11.76 -16.05
N LEU A 16 -3.03 -11.25 -17.15
CA LEU A 16 -3.46 -9.87 -17.26
C LEU A 16 -4.53 -9.53 -16.22
N SER A 17 -5.52 -10.41 -16.01
CA SER A 17 -6.55 -10.21 -14.99
C SER A 17 -5.96 -10.14 -13.58
N LYS A 18 -5.03 -11.04 -13.23
CA LYS A 18 -4.30 -10.99 -11.95
C LYS A 18 -3.51 -9.69 -11.78
N PHE A 19 -2.76 -9.27 -12.81
CA PHE A 19 -2.04 -8.00 -12.79
C PHE A 19 -2.98 -6.80 -12.55
N LYS A 20 -4.13 -6.76 -13.22
CA LYS A 20 -5.14 -5.70 -13.03
C LYS A 20 -5.65 -5.66 -11.58
N LYS A 21 -5.93 -6.82 -10.98
CA LYS A 21 -6.36 -6.91 -9.57
C LYS A 21 -5.29 -6.39 -8.62
N LEU A 22 -4.03 -6.77 -8.82
CA LEU A 22 -2.90 -6.29 -8.01
C LEU A 22 -2.73 -4.77 -8.13
N LEU A 23 -2.88 -4.22 -9.35
CA LEU A 23 -2.81 -2.78 -9.58
C LEU A 23 -3.96 -2.03 -8.89
N ILE A 24 -5.17 -2.59 -8.88
CA ILE A 24 -6.32 -2.05 -8.12
C ILE A 24 -6.00 -2.06 -6.63
N GLY A 25 -5.48 -3.17 -6.09
CA GLY A 25 -5.05 -3.26 -4.70
C GLY A 25 -4.01 -2.21 -4.33
N ALA A 26 -3.04 -1.95 -5.21
CA ALA A 26 -2.05 -0.90 -5.03
C ALA A 26 -2.68 0.51 -4.99
N LYS A 27 -3.66 0.79 -5.85
CA LYS A 27 -4.42 2.06 -5.84
C LYS A 27 -5.24 2.22 -4.57
N LEU A 28 -5.90 1.15 -4.12
CA LEU A 28 -6.69 1.16 -2.88
C LEU A 28 -5.81 1.42 -1.65
N ALA A 29 -4.59 0.86 -1.59
CA ALA A 29 -3.65 1.13 -0.51
C ALA A 29 -3.18 2.60 -0.46
N LYS A 30 -3.03 3.23 -1.63
CA LYS A 30 -2.78 4.67 -1.70
C LYS A 30 -4.01 5.46 -1.21
N LEU A 31 -5.21 5.06 -1.61
CA LEU A 31 -6.44 5.72 -1.21
C LEU A 31 -6.72 5.59 0.29
N SER A 32 -6.47 4.43 0.90
CA SER A 32 -6.60 4.27 2.34
C SER A 32 -5.68 5.21 3.10
N SER A 33 -4.46 5.42 2.59
CA SER A 33 -3.51 6.37 3.18
C SER A 33 -4.00 7.82 3.09
N ILE A 34 -4.70 8.19 2.01
CA ILE A 34 -5.35 9.51 1.89
C ILE A 34 -6.51 9.64 2.89
N VAL A 35 -7.31 8.59 3.08
CA VAL A 35 -8.39 8.58 4.08
C VAL A 35 -7.83 8.82 5.49
N LEU A 36 -6.68 8.24 5.81
CA LEU A 36 -6.00 8.47 7.09
C LEU A 36 -5.57 9.92 7.28
N VAL A 37 -5.06 10.59 6.23
CA VAL A 37 -4.78 12.03 6.26
C VAL A 37 -6.05 12.81 6.59
N THR A 38 -7.16 12.51 5.91
CA THR A 38 -8.45 13.18 6.15
C THR A 38 -8.93 12.99 7.60
N ILE A 39 -8.77 11.79 8.16
CA ILE A 39 -9.09 11.52 9.57
C ILE A 39 -8.22 12.35 10.52
N SER A 40 -6.90 12.43 10.27
CA SER A 40 -6.00 13.28 11.06
C SER A 40 -6.41 14.76 11.00
N LEU A 41 -6.82 15.26 9.83
CA LEU A 41 -7.30 16.63 9.67
C LEU A 41 -8.64 16.88 10.39
N ALA A 42 -9.58 15.93 10.31
CA ALA A 42 -10.86 16.03 11.01
C ALA A 42 -10.68 16.03 12.54
N LEU A 43 -9.78 15.18 13.06
CA LEU A 43 -9.41 15.18 14.47
C LEU A 43 -8.72 16.48 14.87
N ALA A 44 -7.86 17.04 14.02
CA ALA A 44 -7.19 18.31 14.30
C ALA A 44 -8.22 19.43 14.42
N PHE A 45 -9.21 19.47 13.53
CA PHE A 45 -10.30 20.44 13.62
C PHE A 45 -11.15 20.27 14.89
N LYS A 46 -11.45 19.02 15.28
CA LYS A 46 -12.19 18.73 16.52
C LYS A 46 -11.40 19.15 17.77
N SER A 47 -10.08 19.01 17.75
CA SER A 47 -9.19 19.36 18.86
C SER A 47 -8.65 20.79 18.79
N ARG A 48 -9.31 21.69 18.04
CA ARG A 48 -8.84 23.07 17.78
C ARG A 48 -8.51 23.88 19.04
N ASP A 49 -9.13 23.56 20.17
CA ASP A 49 -8.93 24.25 21.45
C ASP A 49 -7.63 23.78 22.18
N ASN A 50 -6.97 22.74 21.66
CA ASN A 50 -5.69 22.24 22.17
C ASN A 50 -4.62 22.29 21.08
N ASN A 51 -3.86 23.39 21.06
CA ASN A 51 -2.81 23.66 20.07
C ASN A 51 -1.77 22.53 19.95
N LEU A 52 -1.41 21.88 21.06
CA LEU A 52 -0.45 20.77 21.06
C LEU A 52 -1.02 19.55 20.29
N SER A 53 -2.27 19.20 20.56
CA SER A 53 -2.98 18.13 19.84
C SER A 53 -3.14 18.42 18.36
N VAL A 54 -3.47 19.67 17.99
CA VAL A 54 -3.55 20.12 16.60
C VAL A 54 -2.19 19.96 15.90
N MET A 55 -1.12 20.45 16.52
CA MET A 55 0.23 20.41 15.95
C MET A 55 0.69 18.96 15.71
N LEU A 56 0.46 18.04 16.66
CA LEU A 56 0.80 16.63 16.52
C LEU A 56 0.05 15.96 15.36
N LEU A 57 -1.26 16.22 15.24
CA LEU A 57 -2.09 15.66 14.17
C LEU A 57 -1.73 16.21 12.78
N LEU A 58 -1.45 17.51 12.68
CA LEU A 58 -0.99 18.14 11.43
C LEU A 58 0.39 17.62 11.02
N MET A 59 1.31 17.46 11.97
CA MET A 59 2.63 16.89 11.68
C MET A 59 2.53 15.44 11.23
N GLY A 60 1.63 14.66 11.82
CA GLY A 60 1.28 13.32 11.35
C GLY A 60 0.73 13.34 9.92
N ALA A 61 -0.24 14.20 9.63
CA ALA A 61 -0.84 14.33 8.29
C ALA A 61 0.21 14.71 7.22
N LEU A 62 1.06 15.71 7.51
CA LEU A 62 2.13 16.15 6.61
C LEU A 62 3.13 15.03 6.31
N ALA A 63 3.53 14.27 7.34
CA ALA A 63 4.43 13.14 7.16
C ALA A 63 3.81 12.05 6.27
N ILE A 64 2.52 11.73 6.47
CA ILE A 64 1.81 10.77 5.61
C ILE A 64 1.79 11.28 4.16
N ILE A 65 1.45 12.55 3.92
CA ILE A 65 1.43 13.15 2.58
C ILE A 65 2.81 13.02 1.92
N PHE A 66 3.88 13.38 2.64
CA PHE A 66 5.26 13.27 2.15
C PHE A 66 5.63 11.83 1.80
N PHE A 67 5.29 10.86 2.66
CA PHE A 67 5.59 9.46 2.41
C PHE A 67 4.74 8.86 1.27
N ILE A 68 3.48 9.28 1.11
CA ILE A 68 2.62 8.89 -0.03
C ILE A 68 3.29 9.30 -1.33
N ASP A 69 3.75 10.55 -1.44
CA ASP A 69 4.36 11.05 -2.68
C ASP A 69 5.69 10.34 -2.99
N LYS A 70 6.54 10.19 -1.97
CA LYS A 70 7.87 9.57 -2.12
C LYS A 70 7.84 8.08 -2.44
N PHE A 71 6.92 7.32 -1.84
CA PHE A 71 6.97 5.85 -1.87
C PHE A 71 5.80 5.19 -2.60
N MET A 72 4.65 5.86 -2.78
CA MET A 72 3.44 5.28 -3.39
C MET A 72 3.09 5.90 -4.76
N SER A 73 4.08 6.38 -5.49
CA SER A 73 3.88 6.83 -6.87
C SER A 73 3.64 5.64 -7.81
N LEU A 74 2.51 5.68 -8.51
CA LEU A 74 2.08 4.70 -9.53
C LEU A 74 2.21 5.26 -10.96
N LYS A 75 2.77 6.47 -11.13
CA LYS A 75 2.77 7.22 -12.42
C LYS A 75 3.38 6.43 -13.59
N ASP A 76 4.34 5.53 -13.31
CA ASP A 76 5.10 4.80 -14.33
C ASP A 76 4.56 3.39 -14.65
N ILE A 77 3.51 2.95 -13.93
CA ILE A 77 2.89 1.62 -14.12
C ILE A 77 1.67 1.79 -15.02
N ARG A 78 1.89 1.78 -16.34
CA ARG A 78 0.81 1.89 -17.33
C ARG A 78 0.21 0.51 -17.64
N GLN A 79 -1.11 0.48 -17.74
CA GLN A 79 -1.90 -0.68 -18.14
C GLN A 79 -1.92 -0.85 -19.68
N LYS A 80 -0.76 -0.85 -20.35
CA LYS A 80 -0.66 -0.98 -21.81
C LYS A 80 -0.16 -2.37 -22.25
N SER A 81 -0.75 -3.46 -21.73
CA SER A 81 -0.30 -4.82 -22.06
C SER A 81 -0.80 -5.28 -23.45
N TYR A 82 -0.08 -4.92 -24.50
CA TYR A 82 -0.34 -5.46 -25.84
C TYR A 82 0.49 -6.73 -26.13
N THR A 83 1.53 -7.02 -25.33
CA THR A 83 2.42 -8.19 -25.50
C THR A 83 2.86 -8.77 -24.14
N GLN A 84 3.29 -10.04 -24.12
CA GLN A 84 3.84 -10.72 -22.92
C GLN A 84 5.05 -9.97 -22.34
N MET A 85 5.96 -9.47 -23.19
CA MET A 85 7.14 -8.71 -22.75
C MET A 85 6.76 -7.39 -22.06
N PHE A 86 5.74 -6.69 -22.56
CA PHE A 86 5.26 -5.45 -21.92
C PHE A 86 4.59 -5.74 -20.57
N LEU A 87 3.85 -6.84 -20.48
CA LEU A 87 3.23 -7.27 -19.23
C LEU A 87 4.29 -7.65 -18.19
N LEU A 88 5.35 -8.36 -18.59
CA LEU A 88 6.49 -8.69 -17.71
C LEU A 88 7.17 -7.43 -17.18
N ALA A 89 7.50 -6.46 -18.05
CA ALA A 89 8.08 -5.19 -17.66
C ALA A 89 7.18 -4.41 -16.67
N SER A 90 5.86 -4.49 -16.84
CA SER A 90 4.88 -3.87 -15.95
C SER A 90 4.82 -4.55 -14.57
N ILE A 91 4.98 -5.87 -14.52
CA ILE A 91 5.06 -6.67 -13.28
C ILE A 91 6.35 -6.34 -12.52
N THR A 92 7.49 -6.25 -13.22
CA THR A 92 8.76 -5.85 -12.59
C THR A 92 8.66 -4.47 -11.95
N LYS A 93 8.03 -3.50 -12.64
CA LYS A 93 7.75 -2.16 -12.05
C LYS A 93 6.83 -2.24 -10.83
N LEU A 94 5.83 -3.13 -10.86
CA LEU A 94 4.93 -3.35 -9.72
C LEU A 94 5.67 -3.99 -8.53
N LYS A 95 6.61 -4.91 -8.76
CA LYS A 95 7.50 -5.46 -7.73
C LYS A 95 8.37 -4.38 -7.09
N THR A 96 8.97 -3.50 -7.89
CA THR A 96 9.72 -2.34 -7.38
C THR A 96 8.82 -1.38 -6.58
N TYR A 97 7.58 -1.17 -7.02
CA TYR A 97 6.59 -0.41 -6.25
C TYR A 97 6.29 -1.08 -4.90
N MET A 98 6.07 -2.39 -4.85
CA MET A 98 5.83 -3.10 -3.60
C MET A 98 7.00 -2.98 -2.63
N SER A 99 8.24 -3.16 -3.11
CA SER A 99 9.42 -2.96 -2.27
C SER A 99 9.50 -1.55 -1.65
N ARG A 100 9.16 -0.51 -2.43
CA ARG A 100 9.05 0.87 -1.91
C ARG A 100 7.89 1.03 -0.91
N ARG A 101 6.74 0.40 -1.17
CA ARG A 101 5.59 0.40 -0.26
C ARG A 101 5.91 -0.23 1.09
N LYS A 102 6.75 -1.27 1.15
CA LYS A 102 7.20 -1.84 2.43
C LYS A 102 7.90 -0.79 3.31
N LYS A 103 8.76 0.03 2.70
CA LYS A 103 9.41 1.15 3.39
C LYS A 103 8.39 2.18 3.85
N TYR A 104 7.41 2.51 3.00
CA TYR A 104 6.29 3.37 3.38
C TYR A 104 5.58 2.88 4.64
N GLU A 105 5.15 1.61 4.69
CA GLU A 105 4.40 1.06 5.83
C GLU A 105 5.21 1.15 7.13
N MET A 106 6.52 0.91 7.06
CA MET A 106 7.42 1.05 8.21
C MET A 106 7.55 2.49 8.70
N TYR A 107 7.81 3.45 7.79
CA TYR A 107 7.91 4.87 8.13
C TYR A 107 6.58 5.43 8.63
N PHE A 108 5.49 5.04 8.00
CA PHE A 108 4.13 5.41 8.38
C PHE A 108 3.84 4.99 9.82
N ILE A 109 4.04 3.70 10.17
CA ILE A 109 3.78 3.20 11.53
C ILE A 109 4.68 3.91 12.56
N ALA A 110 5.97 4.06 12.26
CA ALA A 110 6.91 4.71 13.16
C ALA A 110 6.51 6.17 13.44
N PHE A 111 6.17 6.93 12.39
CA PHE A 111 5.77 8.32 12.54
C PHE A 111 4.42 8.47 13.24
N TRP A 112 3.49 7.56 12.98
CA TRP A 112 2.22 7.50 13.70
C TRP A 112 2.39 7.20 15.18
N MET A 113 3.30 6.30 15.57
CA MET A 113 3.59 6.11 16.99
C MET A 113 4.10 7.40 17.63
N LEU A 114 4.95 8.17 16.94
CA LEU A 114 5.49 9.44 17.44
C LEU A 114 4.47 10.57 17.52
N THR A 115 3.37 10.52 16.77
CA THR A 115 2.37 11.60 16.76
C THR A 115 1.07 11.22 17.47
N LEU A 116 0.53 10.02 17.23
CA LEU A 116 -0.73 9.58 17.81
C LEU A 116 -0.60 9.19 19.29
N ILE A 117 0.54 8.64 19.73
CA ILE A 117 0.72 8.30 21.16
C ILE A 117 0.74 9.59 21.99
N PRO A 118 1.57 10.61 21.70
CA PRO A 118 1.51 11.88 22.42
C PRO A 118 0.15 12.57 22.31
N PHE A 119 -0.50 12.53 21.14
CA PHE A 119 -1.86 13.06 20.97
C PHE A 119 -2.89 12.35 21.86
N SER A 120 -2.81 11.03 21.97
CA SER A 120 -3.73 10.27 22.82
C SER A 120 -3.48 10.53 24.30
N ALA A 121 -2.22 10.71 24.70
CA ALA A 121 -1.87 11.12 26.06
C ALA A 121 -2.46 12.51 26.40
N THR A 122 -2.42 13.47 25.48
CA THR A 122 -3.02 14.79 25.69
C THR A 122 -4.55 14.76 25.65
N TYR A 123 -5.14 14.00 24.72
CA TYR A 123 -6.59 13.94 24.53
C TYR A 123 -7.31 13.20 25.67
N PHE A 124 -6.71 12.12 26.18
CA PHE A 124 -7.29 11.30 27.26
C PHE A 124 -6.80 11.70 28.66
N SER A 125 -6.17 12.87 28.83
CA SER A 125 -5.60 13.31 30.11
C SER A 125 -4.70 12.24 30.75
N SER A 126 -3.88 11.58 29.93
CA SER A 126 -2.98 10.47 30.32
C SER A 126 -3.68 9.22 30.86
N ASN A 127 -4.98 9.03 30.60
CA ASN A 127 -5.66 7.77 30.91
C ASN A 127 -5.05 6.61 30.10
N VAL A 128 -4.49 5.65 30.83
CA VAL A 128 -3.78 4.49 30.28
C VAL A 128 -4.65 3.67 29.33
N TYR A 129 -5.95 3.50 29.62
CA TYR A 129 -6.85 2.73 28.75
C TYR A 129 -7.05 3.38 27.38
N GLY A 130 -7.11 4.71 27.33
CA GLY A 130 -7.22 5.46 26.07
C GLY A 130 -5.96 5.34 25.21
N ILE A 131 -4.79 5.45 25.84
CA ILE A 131 -3.50 5.29 25.17
C ILE A 131 -3.33 3.85 24.66
N LEU A 132 -3.65 2.84 25.47
CA LEU A 132 -3.62 1.43 25.07
C LEU A 132 -4.54 1.14 23.88
N GLY A 133 -5.73 1.76 23.84
CA GLY A 133 -6.63 1.65 22.70
C GLY A 133 -6.00 2.14 21.39
N VAL A 134 -5.27 3.26 21.43
CA VAL A 134 -4.56 3.80 20.26
C VAL A 134 -3.36 2.94 19.86
N VAL A 135 -2.59 2.43 20.83
CA VAL A 135 -1.50 1.49 20.57
C VAL A 135 -2.02 0.21 19.91
N LEU A 136 -3.11 -0.35 20.43
CA LEU A 136 -3.75 -1.54 19.86
C LEU A 136 -4.23 -1.27 18.43
N TYR A 137 -4.84 -0.10 18.18
CA TYR A 137 -5.25 0.32 16.85
C TYR A 137 -4.07 0.37 15.86
N ILE A 138 -2.95 0.99 16.25
CA ILE A 138 -1.73 1.05 15.42
C ILE A 138 -1.22 -0.37 15.13
N ALA A 139 -1.19 -1.25 16.14
CA ALA A 139 -0.73 -2.63 15.98
C ALA A 139 -1.61 -3.42 15.00
N VAL A 140 -2.94 -3.32 15.11
CA VAL A 140 -3.89 -3.99 14.21
C VAL A 140 -3.72 -3.49 12.78
N VAL A 141 -3.66 -2.17 12.57
CA VAL A 141 -3.47 -1.58 11.24
C VAL A 141 -2.14 -2.02 10.63
N GLY A 142 -1.06 -2.02 11.42
CA GLY A 142 0.25 -2.50 10.96
C GLY A 142 0.28 -3.98 10.61
N PHE A 143 -0.38 -4.82 11.42
CA PHE A 143 -0.48 -6.25 11.17
C PHE A 143 -1.26 -6.57 9.88
N LEU A 144 -2.42 -5.93 9.69
CA LEU A 144 -3.24 -6.08 8.49
C LEU A 144 -2.50 -5.58 7.24
N GLY A 145 -1.79 -4.44 7.35
CA GLY A 145 -0.94 -3.91 6.27
C GLY A 145 0.12 -4.92 5.83
N ASN A 146 0.86 -5.48 6.80
CA ASN A 146 1.90 -6.47 6.54
C ASN A 146 1.35 -7.77 5.94
N LEU A 147 0.18 -8.25 6.38
CA LEU A 147 -0.48 -9.42 5.78
C LEU A 147 -0.87 -9.15 4.32
N ALA A 148 -1.47 -7.99 4.04
CA ALA A 148 -1.82 -7.60 2.68
C ALA A 148 -0.57 -7.47 1.80
N TYR A 149 0.50 -6.87 2.32
CA TYR A 149 1.80 -6.80 1.64
C TYR A 149 2.33 -8.18 1.26
N LYS A 150 2.44 -9.10 2.24
CA LYS A 150 2.97 -10.45 2.02
C LYS A 150 2.16 -11.22 0.98
N LYS A 151 0.84 -11.09 1.01
CA LYS A 151 -0.04 -11.74 0.03
C LYS A 151 0.22 -11.20 -1.39
N SER A 152 0.23 -9.88 -1.57
CA SER A 152 0.49 -9.27 -2.87
C SER A 152 1.89 -9.55 -3.40
N ASP A 153 2.91 -9.61 -2.53
CA ASP A 153 4.28 -9.92 -2.91
C ASP A 153 4.41 -11.36 -3.46
N LYS A 154 3.77 -12.33 -2.79
CA LYS A 154 3.68 -13.72 -3.29
C LYS A 154 3.00 -13.80 -4.64
N GLU A 155 1.83 -13.16 -4.79
CA GLU A 155 1.09 -13.16 -6.05
C GLU A 155 1.89 -12.54 -7.21
N ILE A 156 2.71 -11.51 -6.94
CA ILE A 156 3.59 -10.90 -7.94
C ILE A 156 4.73 -11.83 -8.34
N LEU A 157 5.37 -12.49 -7.37
CA LEU A 157 6.45 -13.45 -7.62
C LEU A 157 5.96 -14.66 -8.43
N GLU A 158 4.78 -15.19 -8.10
CA GLU A 158 4.14 -16.24 -8.89
C GLU A 158 3.90 -15.79 -10.32
N LEU A 159 3.35 -14.58 -10.51
CA LEU A 159 3.07 -14.02 -11.84
C LEU A 159 4.34 -13.84 -12.67
N GLU A 160 5.42 -13.35 -12.06
CA GLU A 160 6.73 -13.17 -12.69
C GLU A 160 7.35 -14.51 -13.10
N MET A 161 7.30 -15.52 -12.22
CA MET A 161 7.81 -16.87 -12.50
C MET A 161 7.04 -17.56 -13.62
N THR A 162 5.71 -17.54 -13.59
CA THR A 162 4.89 -18.18 -14.64
C THR A 162 5.14 -17.52 -16.00
N MET A 163 5.25 -16.19 -16.04
CA MET A 163 5.51 -15.47 -17.28
C MET A 163 6.92 -15.68 -17.82
N SER A 164 7.92 -15.75 -16.96
CA SER A 164 9.32 -15.99 -17.39
C SER A 164 9.48 -17.38 -17.98
N LYS A 165 8.89 -18.41 -17.33
CA LYS A 165 8.87 -19.79 -17.85
C LYS A 165 8.13 -19.91 -19.18
N GLU A 166 7.00 -19.21 -19.33
CA GLU A 166 6.31 -19.17 -20.61
C GLU A 166 7.20 -18.54 -21.68
N LEU A 167 7.88 -17.43 -21.39
CA LEU A 167 8.78 -16.75 -22.33
C LEU A 167 9.98 -17.61 -22.76
N GLU A 168 10.59 -18.36 -21.84
CA GLU A 168 11.69 -19.29 -22.12
C GLU A 168 11.26 -20.46 -23.02
N ASN A 169 10.04 -20.96 -22.87
CA ASN A 169 9.49 -22.00 -23.77
C ASN A 169 9.21 -21.48 -25.21
N PHE A 170 9.52 -20.22 -25.51
CA PHE A 170 9.33 -19.60 -26.82
C PHE A 170 10.62 -19.15 -27.52
N ILE A 171 11.76 -19.17 -26.83
CA ILE A 171 13.10 -18.91 -27.39
C ILE A 171 13.75 -20.25 -27.70
#